data_AF-A0A0J8GLP2-F1
#
_entry.id   AF-A0A0J8GLP2-F1
#
_cell.length_a   1.000
_cell.length_b   1.000
_cell.length_c   1.000
_cell.angle_alpha   90.00
_cell.angle_beta   90.00
_cell.angle_gamma   90.00
#
_symmetry.space_group_name_H-M   'P 1'
#
loop_
_entity.id
_entity.type
_entity.pdbx_description
1 polymer ?
#
loop_
_entity_poly.entity_id
_entity_poly.type
_entity_poly.pdbx_seq_one_letter_code
_entity_poly.pdbx_strand_id
1 'polypeptide(L)'
;MNWISYILILVLFVISVRIEKKLLNHVKNTYPSEWETMNVTKMGVKAYSILPSLIGNSLKTGFLSQQDDDVLVKLHKLNNFSWLISFIFLLVTIVFFVS
;
A
#
# COMPACT_ATOMS: atom_id res chain seq x y z
N MET A 1 -15.83 4.91 26.11
CA MET A 1 -15.26 3.70 25.49
C MET A 1 -14.77 3.91 24.05
N ASN A 2 -15.06 5.05 23.40
CA ASN A 2 -14.84 5.23 21.95
C ASN A 2 -13.41 5.67 21.56
N TRP A 3 -12.65 6.26 22.49
CA TRP A 3 -11.26 6.70 22.22
C TRP A 3 -10.31 5.55 21.88
N ILE A 4 -10.54 4.37 22.46
CA ILE A 4 -9.72 3.17 22.23
C ILE A 4 -9.83 2.73 20.75
N SER A 5 -11.04 2.76 20.19
CA SER A 5 -11.27 2.42 18.78
C SER A 5 -10.56 3.39 17.83
N TYR A 6 -10.60 4.70 18.11
CA TYR A 6 -9.89 5.70 17.30
C TYR A 6 -8.37 5.54 17.38
N ILE A 7 -7.82 5.27 18.56
CA ILE A 7 -6.38 4.99 18.73
C ILE A 7 -6.00 3.74 17.94
N LEU A 8 -6.81 2.68 17.98
CA LEU A 8 -6.56 1.45 17.23
C LEU A 8 -6.60 1.67 15.71
N ILE A 9 -7.57 2.44 15.20
CA ILE A 9 -7.63 2.81 13.78
C ILE A 9 -6.38 3.58 13.36
N LEU A 10 -5.92 4.53 14.19
CA LEU A 10 -4.73 5.32 13.92
C LEU A 10 -3.47 4.43 13.88
N VAL A 11 -3.35 3.47 14.80
CA VAL A 11 -2.27 2.49 14.81
C VAL A 11 -2.30 1.60 13.55
N LEU A 12 -3.47 1.06 13.19
CA LEU A 12 -3.64 0.24 11.99
C LEU A 12 -3.30 1.02 10.71
N PHE A 13 -3.73 2.29 10.64
CA PHE A 13 -3.39 3.17 9.53
C PHE A 13 -1.88 3.39 9.41
N VAL A 14 -1.19 3.67 10.52
CA VAL A 14 0.27 3.82 10.53
C VAL A 14 0.98 2.54 10.10
N ILE A 15 0.48 1.37 10.51
CA ILE A 15 1.00 0.07 10.09
C ILE A 15 0.85 -0.11 8.58
N SER A 16 -0.34 0.16 8.02
CA SER A 16 -0.59 0.12 6.57
C SER A 16 0.37 1.01 5.80
N VAL A 17 0.55 2.27 6.23
CA VAL A 17 1.48 3.22 5.59
C VAL A 17 2.93 2.74 5.67
N ARG A 18 3.35 2.11 6.77
CA ARG A 18 4.70 1.54 6.90
C ARG A 18 4.93 0.36 5.97
N ILE A 19 3.94 -0.52 5.81
CA ILE A 19 4.01 -1.67 4.89
C ILE A 19 4.10 -1.16 3.45
N GLU A 20 3.29 -0.17 3.09
CA GLU A 20 3.31 0.47 1.78
C GLU A 20 4.68 1.09 1.48
N LYS A 21 5.23 1.89 2.41
CA LYS A 21 6.60 2.43 2.26
C LYS A 21 7.65 1.33 2.09
N LYS A 22 7.51 0.21 2.79
CA LYS A 22 8.44 -0.92 2.67
C LYS A 22 8.34 -1.58 1.29
N LEU A 23 7.14 -1.73 0.76
CA LEU A 23 6.91 -2.21 -0.61
C LEU A 23 7.55 -1.26 -1.63
N LEU A 24 7.31 0.05 -1.51
CA LEU A 24 7.90 1.05 -2.41
C LEU A 24 9.43 1.03 -2.37
N ASN A 25 10.02 0.99 -1.17
CA ASN A 25 11.48 0.91 -1.04
C ASN A 25 12.04 -0.40 -1.60
N HIS A 26 11.33 -1.53 -1.42
CA HIS A 26 11.75 -2.81 -1.98
C HIS A 26 11.78 -2.77 -3.51
N VAL A 27 10.73 -2.23 -4.14
CA VAL A 27 10.68 -2.04 -5.60
C VAL A 27 11.78 -1.09 -6.06
N LYS A 28 11.98 0.05 -5.38
CA LYS A 28 13.03 1.01 -5.70
C LYS A 28 14.42 0.40 -5.66
N ASN A 29 14.71 -0.43 -4.66
CA ASN A 29 16.04 -1.01 -4.46
C ASN A 29 16.30 -2.22 -5.36
N THR A 30 15.29 -3.05 -5.58
CA THR A 30 15.42 -4.32 -6.32
C THR A 30 15.22 -4.11 -7.83
N TYR A 31 14.35 -3.18 -8.22
CA TYR A 31 14.01 -2.88 -9.61
C TYR A 31 14.16 -1.38 -9.89
N PRO A 32 15.38 -0.81 -9.77
CA PRO A 32 15.61 0.63 -9.92
C PRO A 32 15.27 1.14 -11.32
N SER A 33 15.50 0.32 -12.36
CA SER A 33 15.14 0.66 -13.75
C SER A 33 13.64 0.84 -13.90
N GLU A 34 12.85 -0.13 -13.44
CA GLU A 34 11.39 -0.10 -13.50
C GLU A 34 10.81 1.03 -12.62
N TRP A 35 11.43 1.27 -11.47
CA TRP A 35 11.10 2.39 -10.60
C TRP A 35 11.29 3.73 -11.29
N GLU A 36 12.40 3.92 -12.03
CA GLU A 36 12.63 5.15 -12.79
C GLU A 36 11.60 5.33 -13.90
N THR A 37 11.25 4.28 -14.65
CA THR A 37 10.20 4.35 -15.67
C THR A 37 8.85 4.74 -15.08
N MET A 38 8.50 4.25 -13.88
CA MET A 38 7.26 4.62 -13.19
C MET A 38 7.30 6.02 -12.55
N ASN A 39 8.48 6.49 -12.15
CA ASN A 39 8.66 7.75 -11.43
C ASN A 39 8.81 8.96 -12.39
N VAL A 40 9.13 8.72 -13.66
CA VAL A 40 9.18 9.76 -14.70
C VAL A 40 7.77 9.96 -15.27
N THR A 41 7.07 11.01 -14.84
CA THR A 41 5.92 11.50 -15.61
C THR A 41 6.42 12.35 -16.77
N LYS A 42 5.72 12.26 -17.92
CA LYS A 42 5.98 13.03 -19.15
C LYS A 42 5.93 14.58 -18.96
N MET A 43 5.72 15.09 -17.75
CA MET A 43 5.63 16.52 -17.44
C MET A 43 6.51 16.98 -16.24
N GLY A 44 7.53 16.21 -15.85
CA GLY A 44 8.50 16.66 -14.82
C GLY A 44 7.95 16.71 -13.39
N VAL A 45 6.75 16.19 -13.14
CA VAL A 45 6.16 16.09 -11.81
C VAL A 45 6.50 14.73 -11.21
N LYS A 46 7.08 14.70 -10.00
CA LYS A 46 7.37 13.43 -9.32
C LYS A 46 6.05 12.70 -9.05
N ALA A 47 5.92 11.49 -9.56
CA ALA A 47 4.68 10.71 -9.55
C ALA A 47 4.33 10.09 -8.18
N TYR A 48 4.84 10.63 -7.06
CA TYR A 48 4.76 9.98 -5.74
C TYR A 48 3.34 9.62 -5.31
N SER A 49 2.31 10.37 -5.74
CA SER A 49 0.91 10.09 -5.44
C SER A 49 0.31 8.95 -6.28
N ILE A 50 0.80 8.73 -7.51
CA ILE A 50 0.31 7.68 -8.41
C ILE A 50 1.18 6.42 -8.38
N LEU A 51 2.41 6.53 -7.87
CA LEU A 51 3.38 5.45 -7.78
C LEU A 51 2.85 4.20 -7.08
N PRO A 52 2.14 4.31 -5.93
CA PRO A 52 1.57 3.14 -5.28
C PRO A 52 0.54 2.41 -6.15
N SER A 53 -0.25 3.16 -6.94
CA SER A 53 -1.25 2.56 -7.84
C SER A 53 -0.59 1.92 -9.07
N LEU A 54 0.44 2.56 -9.63
CA LEU A 54 1.27 2.01 -10.72
C LEU A 54 1.94 0.70 -10.31
N ILE A 55 2.56 0.66 -9.13
CA ILE A 55 3.19 -0.53 -8.58
C ILE A 55 2.14 -1.61 -8.28
N GLY A 56 1.00 -1.22 -7.68
CA GLY A 56 -0.12 -2.14 -7.44
C GLY A 56 -0.66 -2.77 -8.73
N ASN A 57 -0.75 -2.01 -9.81
CA ASN A 57 -1.15 -2.52 -11.13
C ASN A 57 -0.07 -3.39 -11.75
N SER A 58 1.20 -2.98 -11.67
CA SER A 58 2.33 -3.77 -12.19
C SER A 58 2.46 -5.12 -11.46
N LEU A 59 2.14 -5.17 -10.17
CA LEU A 59 2.09 -6.41 -9.36
C LEU A 59 0.93 -7.34 -9.72
N LYS A 60 -0.15 -6.82 -10.30
CA LYS A 60 -1.30 -7.63 -10.72
C LYS A 60 -1.17 -8.13 -12.15
N THR A 61 -0.68 -7.30 -13.06
CA THR A 61 -0.74 -7.56 -14.51
C THR A 61 0.48 -7.10 -15.30
N GLY A 62 1.52 -6.58 -14.65
CA GLY A 62 2.67 -5.95 -15.31
C GLY A 62 4.00 -6.65 -15.07
N PHE A 63 5.09 -5.90 -15.23
CA PHE A 63 6.45 -6.42 -15.08
C PHE A 63 6.67 -7.08 -13.72
N LEU A 64 6.21 -6.44 -12.64
CA LEU A 64 6.39 -6.94 -11.27
C LEU A 64 5.62 -8.23 -10.99
N SER A 65 4.52 -8.51 -11.71
CA SER A 65 3.78 -9.78 -11.55
C SER A 65 4.49 -10.98 -12.20
N GLN A 66 5.44 -10.73 -13.09
CA GLN A 66 6.22 -11.76 -13.78
C GLN A 66 7.52 -12.09 -13.04
N GLN A 67 7.88 -11.32 -12.02
CA GLN A 67 9.06 -11.56 -11.20
C GLN A 67 8.75 -12.59 -10.11
N ASP A 68 9.59 -13.61 -9.99
CA ASP A 68 9.49 -14.63 -8.94
C ASP A 68 10.14 -14.12 -7.64
N ASP A 69 9.60 -13.02 -7.10
CA ASP A 69 10.06 -12.38 -5.86
C ASP A 69 9.05 -12.62 -4.73
N ASP A 70 9.36 -13.61 -3.90
CA ASP A 70 8.57 -13.98 -2.72
C ASP A 70 8.40 -12.82 -1.73
N VAL A 71 9.39 -11.94 -1.60
CA VAL A 71 9.36 -10.79 -0.68
C VAL A 71 8.34 -9.78 -1.18
N LEU A 72 8.36 -9.50 -2.48
CA LEU A 72 7.44 -8.60 -3.15
C LEU A 72 5.98 -9.09 -3.04
N VAL A 73 5.73 -10.38 -3.33
CA VAL A 73 4.41 -11.00 -3.21
C VAL A 73 3.91 -10.95 -1.76
N LYS A 74 4.78 -11.25 -0.79
CA LYS A 74 4.43 -11.22 0.63
C LYS A 74 4.10 -9.81 1.10
N LEU A 75 4.88 -8.81 0.71
CA LEU A 75 4.63 -7.41 1.04
C LEU A 75 3.34 -6.90 0.40
N HIS A 76 3.05 -7.28 -0.86
CA HIS A 76 1.81 -6.90 -1.53
C HIS A 76 0.58 -7.50 -0.84
N LYS A 77 0.61 -8.81 -0.52
CA LYS A 77 -0.46 -9.47 0.22
C LYS A 77 -0.68 -8.84 1.60
N LEU A 78 0.41 -8.55 2.32
CA LEU A 78 0.35 -7.91 3.63
C LEU A 78 -0.25 -6.50 3.55
N ASN A 79 0.13 -5.72 2.53
CA ASN A 79 -0.42 -4.38 2.31
C ASN A 79 -1.93 -4.45 2.05
N ASN A 80 -2.36 -5.35 1.17
CA ASN A 80 -3.77 -5.51 0.81
C ASN A 80 -4.60 -6.00 2.02
N PHE A 81 -4.05 -6.93 2.80
CA PHE A 81 -4.70 -7.43 4.02
C PHE A 81 -4.81 -6.36 5.10
N SER A 82 -3.76 -5.56 5.32
CA SER A 82 -3.75 -4.45 6.28
C SER A 82 -4.81 -3.40 5.93
N TRP A 83 -4.93 -3.04 4.64
CA TRP A 83 -5.97 -2.15 4.14
C TRP A 83 -7.38 -2.71 4.32
N LEU A 84 -7.57 -4.00 4.02
CA LEU A 84 -8.87 -4.68 4.18
C LEU A 84 -9.30 -4.72 5.65
N ILE A 85 -8.40 -5.06 6.57
CA ILE A 85 -8.68 -5.03 8.01
C ILE A 85 -9.04 -3.60 8.45
N SER A 86 -8.27 -2.61 8.01
CA SER A 86 -8.51 -1.20 8.36
C SER A 86 -9.89 -0.74 7.87
N PHE A 87 -10.29 -1.16 6.68
CA PHE A 87 -11.60 -0.86 6.11
C PHE A 87 -12.75 -1.52 6.85
N ILE A 88 -12.64 -2.82 7.18
CA ILE A 88 -13.65 -3.53 7.99
C ILE A 88 -13.79 -2.85 9.35
N PHE A 89 -12.68 -2.52 10.00
CA PHE A 89 -12.69 -1.92 11.32
C PHE A 89 -13.33 -0.52 11.32
N LEU A 90 -13.10 0.25 10.26
CA LEU A 90 -13.76 1.53 10.02
C LEU A 90 -15.27 1.36 9.87
N LEU A 91 -15.74 0.39 9.07
CA LEU A 91 -17.17 0.12 8.90
C LEU A 91 -17.84 -0.30 10.20
N VAL A 92 -17.21 -1.20 10.98
CA VAL A 92 -17.72 -1.61 12.29
C VAL A 92 -17.86 -0.40 13.21
N THR A 93 -16.85 0.47 13.25
CA THR A 93 -16.87 1.67 14.10
C THR A 93 -17.99 2.64 13.68
N ILE A 94 -18.26 2.79 12.38
CA ILE A 94 -19.36 3.62 11.87
C ILE A 94 -20.72 3.03 12.25
N VAL A 95 -20.94 1.73 12.06
CA VAL A 95 -22.21 1.06 12.39
C VAL A 95 -22.52 1.18 13.88
N PHE A 96 -21.53 0.94 14.75
CA PHE A 96 -21.66 1.09 16.21
C PHE A 96 -21.84 2.54 16.67
N PHE A 97 -21.50 3.53 15.85
CA PHE A 97 -21.72 4.94 16.15
C PHE A 97 -23.09 5.45 15.68
N VAL A 98 -23.65 4.83 14.62
CA VAL A 98 -24.94 5.18 14.04
C VAL A 98 -26.12 4.44 14.70
N SER A 99 -25.90 3.26 15.29
CA SER A 99 -26.88 2.56 16.15
C SER A 99 -26.85 3.07 17.60
#